data_AF-A0A0A9DRR7-F1
#
_entry.id   AF-A0A0A9DRR7-F1
#
_cell.length_a   1.000
_cell.length_b   1.000
_cell.length_c   1.000
_cell.angle_alpha   90.00
_cell.angle_beta   90.00
_cell.angle_gamma   90.00
#
_symmetry.space_group_name_H-M   'P 1'
#
loop_
_entity.id
_entity.type
_entity.pdbx_description
1 polymer ?
#
loop_
_entity_poly.entity_id
_entity_poly.type
_entity_poly.pdbx_seq_one_letter_code
_entity_poly.pdbx_strand_id
1 'polypeptide(L)'
;MNDEARQAKIVKFSESIWKLTYYASVQAWVLMIIKQEPWSLDTMQYFDGWPNQSITSSLMLFYMCQCGFYIYSIFALVAWETRRKDFAVMMSHHVITSTLIGVSYLTGFFRIGTIILALHDTSDVFLETAKLCKYTENELGASFFFWSLCIILAPIASDLLPILDNQNL
;
A
#
# COMPACT_ATOMS: atom_id res chain seq x y z
N MET A 1 -1.54 -19.43 28.62
CA MET A 1 -0.87 -19.41 27.29
C MET A 1 0.41 -20.22 27.43
N ASN A 2 0.61 -21.26 26.62
CA ASN A 2 1.88 -22.01 26.64
C ASN A 2 3.01 -21.11 26.12
N ASP A 3 4.25 -21.42 26.49
CA ASP A 3 5.40 -20.60 26.10
C ASP A 3 5.55 -20.47 24.58
N GLU A 4 5.20 -21.52 23.84
CA GLU A 4 5.21 -21.54 22.38
C GLU A 4 4.23 -20.53 21.76
N ALA A 5 2.98 -20.46 22.23
CA ALA A 5 2.01 -19.49 21.73
C ALA A 5 2.41 -18.05 22.07
N ARG A 6 3.03 -17.85 23.25
CA ARG A 6 3.59 -16.55 23.64
C ARG A 6 4.70 -16.12 22.68
N GLN A 7 5.66 -17.01 22.40
CA GLN A 7 6.75 -16.73 21.46
C GLN A 7 6.24 -16.47 20.05
N ALA A 8 5.29 -17.26 19.56
CA ALA A 8 4.67 -17.05 18.26
C ALA A 8 3.93 -15.70 18.17
N LYS A 9 3.29 -15.24 19.25
CA LYS A 9 2.65 -13.91 19.32
C LYS A 9 3.70 -12.79 19.26
N ILE A 10 4.83 -12.93 19.96
CA ILE A 10 5.93 -11.95 19.97
C ILE A 10 6.57 -11.83 18.58
N VAL A 11 6.84 -12.95 17.91
CA VAL A 11 7.41 -12.95 16.55
C VAL A 11 6.49 -12.21 15.58
N LYS A 12 5.19 -12.53 15.59
CA LYS A 12 4.20 -11.88 14.71
C LYS A 12 4.06 -10.38 14.99
N PHE A 13 4.14 -9.99 16.26
CA PHE A 13 4.10 -8.60 16.68
C PHE A 13 5.35 -7.85 16.20
N SER A 14 6.53 -8.45 16.35
CA SER A 14 7.80 -7.88 15.87
C SER A 14 7.81 -7.72 14.35
N GLU A 15 7.33 -8.72 13.61
CA GLU A 15 7.17 -8.64 12.14
C GLU A 15 6.25 -7.47 11.74
N SER A 16 5.11 -7.32 12.42
CA SER A 16 4.16 -6.22 12.13
C SER A 16 4.69 -4.84 12.51
N ILE A 17 5.45 -4.70 13.60
CA ILE A 17 6.10 -3.42 13.95
C ILE A 17 7.13 -3.01 12.90
N TRP A 18 7.97 -3.96 12.47
CA TRP A 18 8.98 -3.70 11.45
C TRP A 18 8.35 -3.20 10.16
N LYS A 19 7.30 -3.90 9.68
CA LYS A 19 6.53 -3.49 8.51
C LYS A 19 5.87 -2.14 8.68
N LEU A 20 5.21 -1.90 9.82
CA LEU A 20 4.57 -0.61 10.09
C LEU A 20 5.58 0.54 10.04
N THR A 21 6.76 0.35 10.61
CA THR A 21 7.81 1.38 10.63
C THR A 21 8.30 1.68 9.23
N TYR A 22 8.47 0.65 8.40
CA TYR A 22 8.82 0.81 7.00
C TYR A 22 7.72 1.59 6.24
N TYR A 23 6.48 1.10 6.26
CA TYR A 23 5.35 1.70 5.53
C TYR A 23 5.08 3.13 5.97
N ALA A 24 5.14 3.42 7.28
CA ALA A 24 4.94 4.77 7.79
C ALA A 24 6.06 5.73 7.34
N SER A 25 7.31 5.26 7.27
CA SER A 25 8.44 6.05 6.81
C SER A 25 8.32 6.40 5.32
N VAL A 26 7.97 5.41 4.50
CA VAL A 26 7.73 5.58 3.06
C VAL A 26 6.53 6.49 2.81
N GLN A 27 5.44 6.30 3.56
CA GLN A 27 4.26 7.15 3.49
C GLN A 27 4.58 8.61 3.84
N ALA A 28 5.39 8.85 4.87
CA ALA A 28 5.83 10.19 5.20
C ALA A 28 6.67 10.79 4.06
N TRP A 29 7.55 10.00 3.44
CA TRP A 29 8.38 10.44 2.32
C TRP A 29 7.55 10.85 1.10
N VAL A 30 6.59 10.03 0.67
CA VAL A 30 5.74 10.38 -0.49
C VAL A 30 4.87 11.60 -0.21
N LEU A 31 4.35 11.76 1.02
CA LEU A 31 3.58 12.95 1.39
C LEU A 31 4.44 14.22 1.38
N MET A 32 5.71 14.14 1.78
CA MET A 32 6.64 15.26 1.67
C MET A 32 6.89 15.66 0.22
N ILE A 33 7.01 14.69 -0.70
CA ILE A 33 7.16 14.95 -2.14
C ILE A 33 5.88 15.60 -2.69
N ILE A 34 4.72 14.98 -2.44
CA ILE A 34 3.41 15.47 -2.92
C ILE A 34 3.15 16.91 -2.44
N LYS A 35 3.47 17.24 -1.18
CA LYS A 35 3.28 18.59 -0.63
C LYS A 35 4.12 19.68 -1.30
N GLN A 36 5.26 19.33 -1.88
CA GLN A 36 6.14 20.29 -2.56
C GLN A 36 5.70 20.53 -4.02
N GLU A 37 4.83 19.67 -4.55
CA GLU A 37 4.47 19.65 -5.94
C GLU A 37 3.11 20.33 -6.18
N PRO A 38 3.03 21.33 -7.09
CA PRO A 38 1.81 22.10 -7.32
C PRO A 38 0.68 21.29 -7.97
N TRP A 39 1.02 20.22 -8.69
CA TRP A 39 0.04 19.33 -9.32
C TRP A 39 -0.70 18.44 -8.32
N SER A 40 -0.23 18.31 -7.08
CA SER A 40 -0.76 17.35 -6.11
C SER A 40 -2.26 17.46 -5.83
N LEU A 41 -2.78 18.68 -5.75
CA LEU A 41 -4.18 18.98 -5.42
C LEU A 41 -5.05 19.27 -6.66
N ASP A 42 -4.45 19.37 -7.84
CA ASP A 42 -5.14 19.69 -9.07
C ASP A 42 -5.10 18.51 -10.04
N THR A 43 -6.18 17.74 -10.04
CA THR A 43 -6.36 16.58 -10.92
C THR A 43 -6.30 16.95 -12.41
N MET A 44 -6.56 18.21 -12.79
CA MET A 44 -6.45 18.67 -14.18
C MET A 44 -4.99 18.70 -14.65
N GLN A 45 -4.04 18.85 -13.73
CA GLN A 45 -2.60 18.83 -14.02
C GLN A 45 -2.01 17.42 -14.07
N TYR A 46 -2.78 16.38 -13.75
CA TYR A 46 -2.24 15.01 -13.74
C TYR A 46 -1.84 14.51 -15.12
N PHE A 47 -2.49 14.99 -16.19
CA PHE A 47 -2.19 14.65 -17.59
C PHE A 47 -1.29 15.68 -18.28
N ASP A 48 -1.01 16.80 -17.62
CA ASP A 48 -0.22 17.87 -18.21
C ASP A 48 1.23 17.40 -18.46
N GLY A 49 1.74 17.68 -19.66
CA GLY A 49 3.05 17.23 -20.12
C GLY A 49 3.18 15.74 -20.46
N TRP A 50 2.11 14.94 -20.48
CA TRP A 50 2.18 13.54 -20.90
C TRP A 50 2.51 13.40 -22.41
N PRO A 51 3.40 12.47 -22.84
CA PRO A 51 4.08 11.43 -22.06
C PRO A 51 5.41 11.86 -21.39
N ASN A 52 5.94 13.04 -21.71
CA ASN A 52 7.21 13.54 -21.20
C ASN A 52 7.03 14.43 -19.95
N GLN A 53 6.40 13.88 -18.91
CA GLN A 53 6.20 14.62 -17.66
C GLN A 53 7.54 14.92 -16.99
N SER A 54 7.71 16.13 -16.45
CA SER A 54 8.89 16.49 -15.67
C SER A 54 8.87 15.73 -14.34
N ILE A 55 9.81 14.79 -14.16
CA ILE A 55 9.94 13.99 -12.93
C ILE A 55 11.09 14.58 -12.13
N THR A 56 10.84 14.90 -10.86
CA THR A 56 11.92 15.28 -9.94
C THR A 56 12.73 14.05 -9.56
N SER A 57 14.06 14.22 -9.37
CA SER A 57 14.94 13.10 -9.00
C SER A 57 14.47 12.38 -7.72
N SER A 58 13.88 13.11 -6.77
CA SER A 58 13.29 12.55 -5.55
C SER A 58 12.13 11.61 -5.85
N LEU A 59 11.26 11.95 -6.81
CA LEU A 59 10.14 11.11 -7.19
C LEU A 59 10.59 9.85 -7.95
N MET A 60 11.60 10.00 -8.80
CA MET A 60 12.19 8.85 -9.48
C MET A 60 12.85 7.88 -8.48
N LEU A 61 13.56 8.41 -7.49
CA LEU A 61 14.16 7.60 -6.44
C LEU A 61 13.09 6.88 -5.61
N PHE A 62 12.02 7.57 -5.23
CA PHE A 62 10.87 6.98 -4.55
C PHE A 62 10.29 5.81 -5.35
N TYR A 63 10.03 5.99 -6.66
CA TYR A 63 9.51 4.93 -7.53
C TYR A 63 10.40 3.69 -7.58
N MET A 64 11.71 3.88 -7.70
CA MET A 64 12.68 2.78 -7.76
C MET A 64 12.75 2.04 -6.43
N CYS A 65 12.78 2.77 -5.31
CA CYS A 65 12.75 2.19 -3.97
C CYS A 65 11.45 1.41 -3.73
N GLN A 66 10.31 1.96 -4.14
CA GLN A 66 9.01 1.32 -3.99
C GLN A 66 8.92 0.02 -4.79
N CYS A 67 9.35 0.06 -6.06
CA CYS A 67 9.42 -1.11 -6.92
C CYS A 67 10.28 -2.22 -6.31
N GLY A 68 11.50 -1.87 -5.87
CA GLY A 68 12.41 -2.81 -5.22
C GLY A 68 11.82 -3.43 -3.96
N PHE A 69 11.14 -2.62 -3.14
CA PHE A 69 10.51 -3.11 -1.92
C PHE A 69 9.32 -4.03 -2.18
N TYR A 70 8.44 -3.72 -3.14
CA TYR A 70 7.30 -4.58 -3.45
C TYR A 70 7.75 -5.93 -4.01
N ILE A 71 8.78 -5.94 -4.87
CA ILE A 71 9.39 -7.18 -5.37
C ILE A 71 10.00 -7.98 -4.21
N TYR A 72 10.82 -7.32 -3.37
CA TYR A 72 11.38 -7.94 -2.16
C TYR A 72 10.29 -8.51 -1.25
N SER A 73 9.19 -7.78 -1.06
CA SER A 73 8.08 -8.19 -0.21
C SER A 73 7.37 -9.42 -0.74
N ILE A 74 7.18 -9.54 -2.06
CA ILE A 74 6.65 -10.78 -2.67
C ILE A 74 7.56 -11.97 -2.33
N PHE A 75 8.87 -11.83 -2.49
CA PHE A 75 9.82 -12.88 -2.11
C PHE A 75 9.79 -13.19 -0.62
N ALA A 76 9.78 -12.16 0.23
CA ALA A 76 9.71 -12.31 1.68
C ALA A 76 8.43 -13.02 2.12
N LEU A 77 7.28 -12.69 1.51
CA LEU A 77 6.00 -13.36 1.77
C LEU A 77 6.08 -14.86 1.44
N VAL A 78 6.66 -15.22 0.29
CA VAL A 78 6.73 -16.61 -0.16
C VAL A 78 7.75 -17.43 0.65
N ALA A 79 8.91 -16.85 0.96
CA ALA A 79 10.06 -17.59 1.47
C ALA A 79 10.26 -17.49 2.98
N TRP A 80 9.89 -16.36 3.62
CA TRP A 80 10.31 -16.04 4.98
C TRP A 80 9.16 -15.77 5.95
N GLU A 81 8.06 -15.21 5.46
CA GLU A 81 6.97 -14.79 6.32
C GLU A 81 6.09 -15.97 6.78
N THR A 82 5.69 -15.93 8.05
CA THR A 82 4.77 -16.91 8.60
C THR A 82 3.45 -16.88 7.81
N ARG A 83 3.02 -18.03 7.26
CA ARG A 83 1.78 -18.13 6.50
C ARG A 83 0.56 -17.81 7.38
N ARG A 84 -0.08 -16.67 7.14
CA ARG A 84 -1.29 -16.20 7.84
C ARG A 84 -2.52 -16.32 6.92
N LYS A 85 -3.73 -16.18 7.48
CA LYS A 85 -5.00 -16.28 6.71
C LYS A 85 -5.17 -15.15 5.69
N ASP A 86 -4.52 -14.01 5.92
CA ASP A 86 -4.47 -12.84 5.04
C ASP A 86 -3.41 -12.94 3.93
N PHE A 87 -2.69 -14.06 3.83
CA PHE A 87 -1.60 -14.24 2.85
C PHE A 87 -2.02 -13.98 1.41
N ALA A 88 -3.14 -14.56 0.96
CA ALA A 88 -3.60 -14.41 -0.43
C ALA A 88 -3.96 -12.95 -0.76
N VAL A 89 -4.57 -12.25 0.21
CA VAL A 89 -4.94 -10.84 0.06
C VAL A 89 -3.68 -9.98 -0.04
N MET A 90 -2.72 -10.13 0.89
CA MET A 90 -1.45 -9.39 0.87
C MET A 90 -0.62 -9.70 -0.38
N MET A 91 -0.60 -10.95 -0.85
CA MET A 91 0.09 -11.33 -2.08
C MET A 91 -0.53 -10.64 -3.30
N SER A 92 -1.87 -10.68 -3.41
CA SER A 92 -2.57 -10.01 -4.51
C SER A 92 -2.33 -8.50 -4.50
N HIS A 93 -2.33 -7.89 -3.31
CA HIS A 93 -2.01 -6.48 -3.09
C HIS A 93 -0.64 -6.12 -3.65
N HIS A 94 0.43 -6.81 -3.23
CA HIS A 94 1.79 -6.53 -3.70
C HIS A 94 1.99 -6.77 -5.21
N VAL A 95 1.32 -7.79 -5.78
CA VAL A 95 1.37 -8.06 -7.23
C VAL A 95 0.68 -6.94 -8.01
N ILE A 96 -0.49 -6.47 -7.54
CA ILE A 96 -1.22 -5.37 -8.14
C ILE A 96 -0.39 -4.09 -8.10
N THR A 97 0.22 -3.72 -6.97
CA THR A 97 1.06 -2.52 -6.89
C THR A 97 2.29 -2.62 -7.77
N SER A 98 2.97 -3.77 -7.77
CA SER A 98 4.15 -3.97 -8.62
C SER A 98 3.80 -3.78 -10.10
N THR A 99 2.65 -4.32 -10.52
CA THR A 99 2.14 -4.15 -11.88
C THR A 99 1.79 -2.69 -12.16
N LEU A 100 1.15 -2.01 -11.20
CA LEU A 100 0.75 -0.62 -11.34
C LEU A 100 1.96 0.32 -11.46
N ILE A 101 3.02 0.07 -10.67
CA ILE A 101 4.30 0.77 -10.77
C ILE A 101 4.92 0.55 -12.16
N GLY A 102 4.98 -0.71 -12.62
CA GLY A 102 5.53 -1.05 -13.93
C GLY A 102 4.77 -0.38 -15.08
N VAL A 103 3.44 -0.45 -15.08
CA VAL A 103 2.60 0.18 -16.10
C VAL A 103 2.73 1.70 -16.04
N SER A 104 2.71 2.31 -14.86
CA SER A 104 2.92 3.76 -14.68
C SER A 104 4.26 4.21 -15.25
N TYR A 105 5.32 3.44 -15.01
CA TYR A 105 6.66 3.72 -15.54
C TYR A 105 6.73 3.62 -17.07
N LEU A 106 6.13 2.57 -17.66
CA LEU A 106 6.13 2.37 -19.12
C LEU A 106 5.27 3.39 -19.87
N THR A 107 4.18 3.84 -19.27
CA THR A 107 3.23 4.78 -19.88
C THR A 107 3.58 6.24 -19.59
N GLY A 108 4.48 6.52 -18.64
CA GLY A 108 4.85 7.88 -18.26
C GLY A 108 3.84 8.59 -17.34
N PHE A 109 2.91 7.85 -16.71
CA PHE A 109 1.88 8.40 -15.80
C PHE A 109 2.38 8.58 -14.37
N PHE A 110 3.51 9.28 -14.20
CA PHE A 110 4.16 9.41 -12.90
C PHE A 110 3.32 10.15 -11.86
N ARG A 111 2.65 11.25 -12.24
CA ARG A 111 1.82 12.04 -11.31
C ARG A 111 0.68 11.21 -10.71
N ILE A 112 -0.15 10.61 -11.59
CA ILE A 112 -1.28 9.75 -11.19
C ILE A 112 -0.77 8.54 -10.41
N GLY A 113 0.25 7.85 -10.93
CA GLY A 113 0.76 6.67 -10.27
C GLY A 113 1.34 6.97 -8.88
N THR A 114 1.94 8.15 -8.65
CA THR A 114 2.41 8.57 -7.32
C THR A 114 1.27 8.68 -6.32
N ILE A 115 0.15 9.26 -6.72
CA ILE A 115 -1.04 9.40 -5.86
C ILE A 115 -1.63 8.03 -5.57
N ILE A 116 -1.72 7.16 -6.57
CA ILE A 116 -2.23 5.80 -6.35
C ILE A 116 -1.28 5.01 -5.42
N LEU A 117 0.03 5.12 -5.59
CA LEU A 117 1.01 4.52 -4.68
C LEU A 117 0.84 5.02 -3.25
N ALA A 118 0.68 6.33 -3.06
CA ALA A 118 0.47 6.90 -1.73
C ALA A 118 -0.82 6.40 -1.07
N LEU A 119 -1.91 6.23 -1.82
CA LEU A 119 -3.16 5.65 -1.30
C LEU A 119 -2.99 4.18 -0.94
N HIS A 120 -2.24 3.44 -1.77
CA HIS A 120 -1.96 2.03 -1.57
C HIS A 120 -1.10 1.81 -0.31
N ASP A 121 -0.01 2.55 -0.15
CA ASP A 121 0.87 2.48 1.02
C ASP A 121 0.13 2.88 2.32
N THR A 122 -0.81 3.82 2.23
CA THR A 122 -1.65 4.21 3.37
C THR A 122 -2.47 3.02 3.88
N SER A 123 -2.95 2.16 2.99
CA SER A 123 -3.72 0.96 3.36
C SER A 123 -2.88 -0.04 4.16
N ASP A 124 -1.60 -0.22 3.79
CA ASP A 124 -0.66 -1.09 4.49
C ASP A 124 -0.34 -0.58 5.91
N VAL A 125 -0.20 0.74 6.08
CA VAL A 125 -0.03 1.37 7.42
C VAL A 125 -1.23 1.04 8.32
N PHE A 126 -2.45 1.18 7.81
CA PHE A 126 -3.66 0.86 8.56
C PHE A 126 -3.78 -0.62 8.90
N LEU A 127 -3.47 -1.51 7.95
CA LEU A 127 -3.50 -2.96 8.14
C LEU A 127 -2.49 -3.43 9.21
N GLU A 128 -1.25 -2.96 9.16
CA GLU A 128 -0.25 -3.33 10.17
C GLU A 128 -0.59 -2.74 11.54
N THR A 129 -1.14 -1.52 11.60
CA THR A 129 -1.61 -0.92 12.86
C THR A 129 -2.76 -1.75 13.47
N ALA A 130 -3.72 -2.20 12.65
CA ALA A 130 -4.81 -3.06 13.10
C ALA A 130 -4.30 -4.41 13.64
N LYS A 131 -3.29 -5.01 13.00
CA LYS A 131 -2.63 -6.23 13.50
C LYS A 131 -2.00 -6.01 14.87
N LEU A 132 -1.29 -4.89 15.07
CA LEU A 132 -0.71 -4.55 16.37
C LEU A 132 -1.76 -4.36 17.46
N CYS A 133 -2.86 -3.64 17.16
CA CYS A 133 -3.98 -3.48 18.11
C CYS A 133 -4.61 -4.83 18.48
N LYS A 134 -4.74 -5.76 17.52
CA LYS A 134 -5.24 -7.11 17.78
C LYS A 134 -4.28 -7.91 18.67
N TYR A 135 -2.97 -7.72 18.52
CA TYR A 135 -1.98 -8.38 19.37
C TYR A 135 -1.94 -7.81 20.80
N THR A 136 -2.28 -6.53 20.99
CA THR A 136 -2.39 -5.90 22.32
C THR A 136 -3.77 -6.05 22.96
N GLU A 137 -4.67 -6.85 22.36
CA GLU A 137 -6.05 -7.08 22.84
C GLU A 137 -6.92 -5.80 22.84
N ASN A 138 -6.53 -4.79 22.06
CA ASN A 138 -7.30 -3.58 21.83
C ASN A 138 -8.24 -3.74 20.62
N GLU A 139 -9.36 -4.43 20.83
CA GLU A 139 -10.32 -4.75 19.75
C GLU A 139 -11.04 -3.52 19.18
N LEU A 140 -11.20 -2.46 19.97
CA LEU A 140 -11.76 -1.19 19.52
C LEU A 140 -10.84 -0.48 18.52
N GLY A 141 -9.53 -0.40 18.83
CA GLY A 141 -8.53 0.16 17.93
C GLY A 141 -8.42 -0.64 16.63
N ALA A 142 -8.38 -1.97 16.73
CA ALA A 142 -8.33 -2.84 15.56
C ALA A 142 -9.56 -2.67 14.65
N SER A 143 -10.75 -2.57 15.24
CA SER A 143 -11.99 -2.35 14.50
C SER A 143 -12.01 -0.97 13.83
N PHE A 144 -11.61 0.08 14.54
CA PHE A 144 -11.56 1.44 13.99
C PHE A 144 -10.66 1.53 12.75
N PHE A 145 -9.44 0.98 12.81
CA PHE A 145 -8.53 1.00 11.67
C PHE A 145 -8.99 0.13 10.49
N PHE A 146 -9.70 -0.97 10.78
CA PHE A 146 -10.32 -1.78 9.74
C PHE A 146 -11.48 -1.04 9.06
N TRP A 147 -12.31 -0.32 9.81
CA TRP A 147 -13.39 0.50 9.28
C TRP A 147 -12.85 1.69 8.46
N SER A 148 -11.79 2.36 8.91
CA SER A 148 -11.18 3.45 8.15
C SER A 148 -10.62 2.96 6.81
N LEU A 149 -10.01 1.77 6.78
CA LEU A 149 -9.55 1.12 5.56
C LEU A 149 -10.72 0.84 4.58
N CYS A 150 -11.81 0.25 5.08
CA CYS A 150 -13.00 -0.03 4.28
C CYS A 150 -13.61 1.24 3.68
N ILE A 151 -13.64 2.36 4.42
CA ILE A 151 -14.16 3.63 3.93
C ILE A 151 -13.26 4.24 2.84
N ILE A 152 -11.94 4.09 2.95
CA ILE A 152 -10.99 4.59 1.95
C ILE A 152 -11.01 3.74 0.67
N LEU A 153 -11.26 2.43 0.77
CA LEU A 153 -11.28 1.50 -0.37
C LEU A 153 -12.68 1.33 -1.03
N ALA A 154 -13.76 1.60 -0.31
CA ALA A 154 -15.13 1.50 -0.83
C ALA A 154 -15.37 2.28 -2.14
N PRO A 155 -14.81 3.50 -2.33
CA PRO A 155 -14.96 4.24 -3.59
C PRO A 155 -14.34 3.50 -4.80
N ILE A 156 -13.24 2.78 -4.58
CA ILE A 156 -12.54 2.03 -5.65
C ILE A 156 -13.34 0.77 -6.04
N ALA A 157 -14.07 0.17 -5.10
CA ALA A 157 -14.90 -1.00 -5.35
C ALA A 157 -16.26 -0.65 -5.99
N SER A 158 -16.86 0.49 -5.62
CA SER A 158 -18.14 0.95 -6.19
C SER A 158 -18.05 1.30 -7.68
N ASP A 159 -16.87 1.76 -8.13
CA ASP A 159 -16.64 2.12 -9.53
C ASP A 159 -16.30 0.90 -10.42
N LEU A 160 -15.87 -0.22 -9.82
CA LEU A 160 -15.52 -1.46 -10.54
C LEU A 160 -16.70 -2.42 -10.72
N LEU A 161 -17.67 -2.40 -9.79
CA LEU A 161 -18.89 -3.21 -9.86
C LEU A 161 -19.70 -3.01 -11.17
N PRO A 162 -19.96 -1.79 -11.67
CA PRO A 162 -20.70 -1.60 -12.91
C PRO A 162 -19.95 -2.05 -14.17
N ILE A 163 -18.63 -2.25 -14.12
CA ILE A 163 -17.84 -2.75 -15.26
C ILE A 163 -17.92 -4.28 -15.37
N LEU A 164 -18.02 -4.98 -14.24
CA LEU A 164 -18.19 -6.44 -14.20
C LEU A 164 -19.62 -6.87 -14.52
N ASP A 165 -20.62 -6.04 -14.20
CA ASP A 165 -22.03 -6.33 -14.52
C ASP A 165 -22.32 -6.18 -16.03
N ASN A 166 -21.53 -5.37 -16.75
CA ASN A 166 -21.65 -5.16 -18.20
C ASN A 166 -20.92 -6.23 -19.05
N GLN A 167 -20.34 -7.26 -18.43
CA GLN A 167 -19.70 -8.40 -19.12
C GLN A 167 -20.55 -9.69 -19.02
N ASN A 168 -21.73 -9.65 -18.40
CA ASN A 168 -22.65 -10.78 -18.26
C ASN A 168 -23.93 -10.64 -19.11
N LEU A 169 -23.87 -9.93 -20.24
CA LEU A 169 -24.89 -9.91 -21.30
C LEU A 169 -24.44 -10.73 -22.50
#